data_AF-A0A7J0C3L3-F1
#
_entry.id   AF-A0A7J0C3L3-F1
#
_cell.length_a   1.000
_cell.length_b   1.000
_cell.length_c   1.000
_cell.angle_alpha   90.00
_cell.angle_beta   90.00
_cell.angle_gamma   90.00
#
_symmetry.space_group_name_H-M   'P 1'
#
loop_
_entity.id
_entity.type
_entity.pdbx_description
1 polymer ?
#
loop_
_entity_poly.entity_id
_entity_poly.type
_entity_poly.pdbx_seq_one_letter_code
_entity_poly.pdbx_strand_id
1 'polypeptide(L)' 'MGWIRQAEADAGERNDRLTTDEHAELVALRKENAQLKWANDVLRTASAFVAAQLDPTRPR' A
#
# COMPACT_ATOMS: atom_id res chain seq x y z
N MET A 1 -19.57 -19.68 15.04
CA MET A 1 -18.42 -19.84 15.96
C MET A 1 -17.20 -18.96 15.66
N GLY A 2 -17.21 -18.11 14.62
CA GLY A 2 -16.03 -17.28 14.30
C GLY A 2 -15.77 -16.09 15.24
N TRP A 3 -16.82 -15.53 15.85
CA TRP A 3 -16.73 -14.35 16.71
C TRP A 3 -16.01 -14.60 18.04
N ILE A 4 -16.16 -15.81 18.62
CA ILE A 4 -15.46 -16.20 19.86
C ILE A 4 -13.94 -16.18 19.65
N ARG A 5 -13.47 -16.74 18.53
CA ARG A 5 -12.03 -16.74 18.20
C ARG A 5 -11.48 -15.35 17.93
N GLN A 6 -12.31 -14.44 17.41
CA GLN A 6 -11.93 -13.04 17.25
C GLN A 6 -11.82 -12.36 18.62
N ALA A 7 -12.78 -12.61 19.52
CA ALA A 7 -12.73 -12.07 20.89
C ALA A 7 -11.53 -12.60 21.68
N GLU A 8 -11.17 -13.89 21.54
CA GLU A 8 -9.96 -14.48 22.12
C GLU A 8 -8.68 -13.82 21.57
N ALA A 9 -8.64 -13.51 20.26
CA ALA A 9 -7.53 -12.79 19.65
C ALA A 9 -7.46 -11.33 20.16
N ASP A 10 -8.59 -10.63 20.19
CA ASP A 10 -8.70 -9.26 20.69
C ASP A 10 -8.32 -9.16 22.19
N ALA A 11 -8.54 -10.23 22.97
CA ALA A 11 -8.11 -10.34 24.36
C ALA A 11 -6.62 -10.73 24.53
N GLY A 12 -5.90 -11.00 23.45
CA GLY A 12 -4.49 -11.42 23.48
C GLY A 12 -4.28 -12.88 23.91
N GLU A 13 -5.35 -13.69 23.96
CA GLU A 13 -5.28 -15.10 24.31
C GLU A 13 -4.88 -15.97 23.11
N ARG A 14 -4.80 -15.36 21.92
CA ARG A 14 -4.44 -16.02 20.66
C ARG A 14 -3.56 -15.16 19.78
N ASN A 15 -2.56 -15.80 19.20
CA ASN A 15 -1.59 -15.18 18.27
C ASN A 15 -1.72 -15.71 16.83
N ASP A 16 -2.65 -16.63 16.56
CA ASP A 16 -2.87 -17.21 15.23
C ASP A 16 -3.76 -16.33 14.33
N ARG A 17 -4.28 -15.22 14.88
CA ARG A 17 -5.18 -14.30 14.22
C ARG A 17 -4.88 -12.87 14.66
N LEU A 18 -4.96 -11.93 13.71
CA LEU A 18 -4.87 -10.51 14.03
C LEU A 18 -6.08 -10.08 14.87
N THR A 19 -5.82 -9.18 15.80
CA THR A 19 -6.87 -8.42 16.47
C THR A 19 -7.66 -7.60 15.46
N THR A 20 -8.86 -7.19 15.85
CA THR A 20 -9.72 -6.34 15.03
C THR A 20 -9.01 -5.02 14.68
N ASP A 21 -8.26 -4.45 15.64
CA ASP A 21 -7.51 -3.21 15.46
C ASP A 21 -6.33 -3.37 14.51
N GLU A 22 -5.52 -4.42 14.68
CA GLU A 22 -4.40 -4.72 13.76
C GLU A 22 -4.89 -4.98 12.33
N HIS A 23 -6.04 -5.66 12.19
CA HIS A 23 -6.62 -5.89 10.87
C HIS A 23 -7.11 -4.57 10.23
N ALA A 24 -7.72 -3.68 11.01
CA ALA A 24 -8.15 -2.37 10.53
C ALA A 24 -6.95 -1.51 10.08
N GLU A 25 -5.88 -1.49 10.88
CA GLU A 25 -4.63 -0.81 10.53
C GLU A 25 -4.01 -1.38 9.25
N LEU A 26 -3.94 -2.71 9.14
CA LEU A 26 -3.40 -3.38 7.95
C LEU A 26 -4.18 -2.99 6.67
N VAL A 27 -5.51 -2.88 6.76
CA VAL A 27 -6.34 -2.43 5.63
C VAL A 27 -6.05 -0.96 5.29
N ALA A 28 -5.93 -0.09 6.29
CA ALA A 28 -5.60 1.32 6.09
C ALA A 28 -4.22 1.47 5.42
N LEU A 29 -3.20 0.78 5.93
CA LEU A 29 -1.84 0.79 5.39
C LEU A 29 -1.79 0.25 3.95
N ARG A 30 -2.54 -0.81 3.64
CA ARG A 30 -2.62 -1.34 2.27
C ARG A 30 -3.23 -0.34 1.31
N LYS A 31 -4.27 0.39 1.74
CA LYS A 31 -4.91 1.45 0.95
C LYS A 31 -3.94 2.60 0.69
N GLU A 32 -3.25 3.07 1.72
CA GLU A 32 -2.24 4.13 1.59
C GLU A 32 -1.09 3.69 0.66
N ASN A 33 -0.57 2.48 0.84
CA ASN A 33 0.50 1.96 -0.01
C ASN A 33 0.09 1.89 -1.50
N ALA A 34 -1.16 1.49 -1.77
CA ALA A 34 -1.69 1.49 -3.15
C ALA A 34 -1.79 2.91 -3.72
N GLN A 35 -2.23 3.89 -2.92
CA GLN A 35 -2.30 5.28 -3.32
C GLN A 35 -0.90 5.86 -3.60
N LEU A 36 0.07 5.57 -2.72
CA LEU A 36 1.45 6.02 -2.88
C LEU A 36 2.10 5.42 -4.13
N LYS A 37 1.88 4.13 -4.40
CA LYS A 37 2.35 3.48 -5.63
C LYS A 37 1.76 4.12 -6.87
N TRP A 38 0.46 4.37 -6.87
CA TRP A 38 -0.19 5.06 -7.98
C TRP A 38 0.37 6.47 -8.20
N ALA A 39 0.55 7.26 -7.13
CA ALA A 39 1.14 8.59 -7.21
C ALA A 39 2.58 8.54 -7.75
N ASN A 40 3.39 7.56 -7.28
CA ASN A 40 4.75 7.37 -7.76
C ASN A 40 4.78 7.02 -9.25
N ASP A 41 3.88 6.16 -9.72
CA ASP A 41 3.78 5.79 -11.13
C ASP A 41 3.44 7.01 -12.01
N VAL A 42 2.50 7.84 -11.58
CA VAL A 42 2.16 9.09 -12.27
C VAL A 42 3.37 10.03 -12.33
N LEU A 43 4.04 10.25 -11.20
CA LEU A 43 5.21 11.14 -11.13
C LEU A 43 6.38 10.63 -11.96
N ARG A 44 6.65 9.32 -11.92
CA ARG A 44 7.68 8.69 -12.74
C ARG A 44 7.37 8.84 -14.23
N THR A 45 6.11 8.68 -14.62
CA THR A 45 5.67 8.83 -16.01
C THR A 45 5.81 10.27 -16.48
N ALA A 46 5.37 11.23 -15.66
CA ALA A 46 5.55 12.66 -15.94
C ALA A 46 7.05 13.02 -16.05
N SER A 47 7.88 12.52 -15.14
CA SER A 47 9.33 12.76 -15.15
C SER A 47 9.99 12.19 -16.42
N ALA A 48 9.59 10.99 -16.83
CA ALA A 48 10.10 10.38 -18.06
C ALA A 48 9.69 11.18 -19.31
N PHE A 49 8.45 11.67 -19.36
CA PHE A 49 7.98 12.52 -20.46
C PHE A 49 8.73 13.85 -20.53
N VAL A 50 8.99 14.49 -19.39
CA VAL A 50 9.80 15.72 -19.34
C VAL A 50 11.24 15.44 -19.77
N ALA A 51 11.86 14.37 -19.28
CA ALA A 51 13.21 13.99 -19.68
C ALA A 51 13.32 13.74 -21.20
N ALA A 52 12.33 13.09 -21.81
CA ALA A 52 12.30 12.84 -23.24
C ALA A 52 12.19 14.12 -24.10
N GLN A 53 11.56 15.18 -23.58
CA GLN A 53 11.50 16.48 -24.26
C GLN A 53 12.78 17.30 -24.12
N LEU A 54 13.56 17.04 -23.06
CA LEU A 54 14.79 17.76 -22.77
C LEU A 54 16.03 17.14 -23.41
N ASP A 55 15.93 15.94 -24.01
CA ASP A 55 17.03 15.28 -24.72
C ASP A 55 17.20 15.87 -26.14
N PRO A 56 18.25 16.67 -26.43
CA PRO A 56 18.51 17.24 -27.76
C PRO A 56 19.26 16.26 -28.68
N THR A 57 19.57 15.05 -28.21
CA THR A 57 20.59 14.19 -28.80
C THR A 57 20.10 12.77 -29.05
N ARG A 58 19.12 12.62 -29.93
CA ARG A 58 19.00 11.39 -30.72
C ARG A 58 19.66 11.61 -32.08
N PRO A 59 20.88 11.11 -32.32
CA PRO A 59 21.45 11.14 -33.67
C PRO A 59 20.56 10.31 -34.61
N ARG A 60 20.33 10.86 -35.81
CA ARG A 60 19.60 10.21 -36.91
C ARG A 60 20.33 8.97 -37.42
#